data_AF-A0A3Q8Y3K3-F1
#
_entry.id   AF-A0A3Q8Y3K3-F1
#
_cell.length_a   1.000
_cell.length_b   1.000
_cell.length_c   1.000
_cell.angle_alpha   90.00
_cell.angle_beta   90.00
_cell.angle_gamma   90.00
#
_symmetry.space_group_name_H-M   'P 1'
#
loop_
_entity.id
_entity.type
_entity.pdbx_description
1 polymer ?
#
loop_
_entity_poly.entity_id
_entity_poly.type
_entity_poly.pdbx_seq_one_letter_code
_entity_poly.pdbx_strand_id
1 'polypeptide(L)' 'MDARTAATQPAPWKSWVEGRDFLGGSNFIQTGQGPDRGEDIEMTGATAADQDFMAAAWQDIPRLIAEVRRLRGLLSRSK' A
#
# COMPACT_ATOMS: atom_id res chain seq x y z
N MET A 1 11.73 -6.76 5.40
CA MET A 1 10.50 -5.97 5.18
C MET A 1 10.10 -6.07 3.71
N ASP A 2 11.06 -6.05 2.77
CA ASP A 2 10.78 -6.30 1.34
C ASP A 2 10.06 -7.62 1.09
N ALA A 3 10.53 -8.72 1.71
CA ALA A 3 9.89 -10.03 1.54
C ALA A 3 8.43 -10.06 2.02
N ARG A 4 8.07 -9.25 3.04
CA ARG A 4 6.68 -9.13 3.49
C ARG A 4 5.86 -8.31 2.51
N THR A 5 6.39 -7.20 1.99
CA THR A 5 5.71 -6.38 0.97
C THR A 5 5.53 -7.13 -0.35
N ALA A 6 6.52 -7.92 -0.78
CA ALA A 6 6.44 -8.72 -1.99
C ALA A 6 5.46 -9.90 -1.89
N ALA A 7 5.06 -10.29 -0.68
CA ALA A 7 4.12 -11.38 -0.44
C ALA A 7 2.65 -10.93 -0.40
N THR A 8 2.37 -9.62 -0.55
CA THR A 8 0.99 -9.10 -0.58
C THR A 8 0.43 -9.07 -2.01
N GLN A 9 -0.83 -8.67 -2.16
CA GLN A 9 -1.43 -8.39 -3.47
C GLN A 9 -0.65 -7.34 -4.29
N PRO A 10 -0.74 -7.36 -5.63
CA PRO A 10 0.00 -6.47 -6.52
C PRO A 10 -0.22 -4.98 -6.25
N ALA A 11 0.78 -4.19 -6.65
CA ALA A 11 0.74 -2.73 -6.57
C ALA A 11 0.23 -2.08 -7.85
N PRO A 12 -0.28 -0.84 -7.80
CA PRO A 12 -0.47 -0.01 -6.61
C PRO A 12 -1.70 -0.42 -5.81
N TRP A 13 -1.69 -0.14 -4.51
CA TRP A 13 -2.90 -0.21 -3.69
C TRP A 13 -3.59 1.15 -3.71
N LYS A 14 -4.90 1.16 -3.98
CA LYS A 14 -5.73 2.36 -3.98
C LYS A 14 -6.98 2.13 -3.13
N SER A 15 -7.17 2.98 -2.13
CA SER A 15 -8.39 3.01 -1.32
C SER A 15 -9.53 3.64 -2.11
N TRP A 16 -10.65 2.92 -2.22
CA TRP A 16 -11.91 3.39 -2.76
C TRP A 16 -12.97 3.37 -1.65
N VAL A 17 -13.51 4.54 -1.33
CA VAL A 17 -14.53 4.72 -0.29
C VAL A 17 -15.84 5.15 -0.95
N GLU A 18 -16.90 4.38 -0.73
CA GLU A 18 -18.24 4.68 -1.21
C GLU A 18 -18.75 6.00 -0.62
N GLY A 19 -19.40 6.82 -1.45
CA GLY A 19 -19.88 8.15 -1.08
C GLY A 19 -18.80 9.24 -1.13
N ARG A 20 -17.51 8.85 -1.15
CA ARG A 20 -16.37 9.76 -1.36
C ARG A 20 -15.84 9.70 -2.79
N ASP A 21 -15.52 8.49 -3.24
CA ASP A 21 -14.77 8.26 -4.48
C ASP A 21 -15.64 7.67 -5.59
N PHE A 22 -16.72 6.99 -5.24
CA PHE A 22 -17.70 6.39 -6.16
C PHE A 22 -19.05 6.19 -5.44
N LEU A 23 -20.07 5.76 -6.18
CA LEU A 23 -21.42 5.52 -5.65
C LEU A 23 -21.87 4.09 -5.95
N GLY A 24 -22.40 3.40 -4.93
CA GLY A 24 -22.95 2.05 -5.02
C GLY A 24 -21.90 0.97 -4.81
N GLY A 25 -21.95 0.26 -3.68
CA GLY A 25 -21.11 -0.90 -3.39
C GLY A 25 -20.71 -1.00 -1.91
N SER A 26 -19.49 -1.46 -1.66
CA SER A 26 -18.81 -1.45 -0.36
C SER A 26 -17.45 -0.77 -0.51
N ASN A 27 -16.87 -0.26 0.58
CA ASN A 27 -15.49 0.27 0.53
C ASN A 27 -14.50 -0.88 0.26
N PHE A 28 -13.47 -0.61 -0.56
CA PHE A 28 -12.46 -1.61 -0.88
C PHE A 28 -11.10 -0.98 -1.21
N ILE A 29 -10.04 -1.77 -1.07
CA ILE A 29 -8.72 -1.44 -1.63
C ILE A 29 -8.58 -2.17 -2.96
N GLN A 30 -8.43 -1.42 -4.05
CA GLN A 30 -8.01 -1.97 -5.33
C GLN A 30 -6.54 -2.32 -5.26
N THR A 31 -6.19 -3.52 -5.72
CA THR A 31 -4.81 -3.98 -5.83
C THR A 31 -4.41 -4.12 -7.29
N GLY A 32 -3.24 -3.61 -7.66
CA GLY A 32 -2.80 -3.60 -9.05
C GLY A 32 -3.62 -2.69 -9.97
N GLN A 33 -3.21 -2.65 -11.24
CA GLN A 33 -3.89 -1.91 -12.30
C GLN A 33 -3.74 -2.62 -13.65
N GLY A 34 -4.70 -2.39 -14.55
CA GLY A 34 -4.65 -2.93 -15.92
C GLY A 34 -4.54 -4.46 -15.94
N PRO A 35 -3.61 -5.04 -16.73
CA PRO A 35 -3.45 -6.50 -16.81
C PRO A 35 -2.90 -7.13 -15.52
N ASP A 36 -2.27 -6.33 -14.65
CA ASP A 36 -1.71 -6.77 -13.37
C ASP A 36 -2.66 -6.49 -12.18
N ARG A 37 -3.94 -6.19 -12.46
CA ARG A 37 -4.95 -5.97 -11.42
C ARG A 37 -5.20 -7.28 -10.66
N GLY A 38 -5.08 -7.21 -9.34
CA GLY A 38 -5.42 -8.31 -8.43
C GLY A 38 -6.87 -8.23 -7.94
N GLU A 39 -7.17 -9.06 -6.93
CA GLU A 39 -8.45 -9.04 -6.23
C GLU A 39 -8.58 -7.78 -5.37
N ASP A 40 -9.80 -7.26 -5.26
CA ASP A 40 -10.10 -6.18 -4.34
C ASP A 40 -10.10 -6.69 -2.90
N ILE A 41 -9.58 -5.89 -1.97
CA ILE A 41 -9.58 -6.21 -0.55
C ILE A 41 -10.74 -5.45 0.09
N GLU A 42 -11.79 -6.18 0.45
CA GLU A 42 -12.90 -5.67 1.26
C GLU A 42 -12.62 -5.87 2.76
N MET A 43 -13.12 -4.95 3.58
CA MET A 43 -12.75 -4.86 4.98
C MET A 43 -13.97 -4.66 5.87
N THR A 44 -14.18 -5.56 6.83
CA THR A 44 -15.24 -5.41 7.82
C THR A 44 -14.69 -4.78 9.10
N GLY A 45 -15.32 -3.69 9.55
CA GLY A 45 -14.98 -3.01 10.80
C GLY A 45 -13.86 -1.97 10.70
N ALA A 46 -13.27 -1.78 9.51
CA ALA A 46 -12.32 -0.71 9.26
C ALA A 46 -13.05 0.62 8.98
N THR A 47 -12.53 1.72 9.50
CA THR A 47 -12.94 3.06 9.06
C THR A 47 -12.33 3.39 7.71
N ALA A 48 -12.84 4.41 7.03
CA ALA A 48 -12.21 4.93 5.81
C ALA A 48 -10.74 5.34 6.04
N ALA A 49 -10.43 5.89 7.22
CA ALA A 49 -9.07 6.28 7.58
C ALA A 49 -8.13 5.06 7.76
N ASP A 50 -8.63 3.97 8.34
CA ASP A 50 -7.87 2.72 8.44
C ASP A 50 -7.57 2.17 7.04
N GLN A 51 -8.57 2.14 6.16
CA GLN A 51 -8.43 1.69 4.78
C GLN A 51 -7.40 2.53 4.01
N ASP A 52 -7.49 3.85 4.12
CA ASP A 52 -6.54 4.78 3.48
C ASP A 52 -5.12 4.56 4.01
N PHE A 53 -4.96 4.39 5.33
CA PHE A 53 -3.66 4.09 5.94
C PHE A 53 -3.07 2.78 5.41
N MET A 54 -3.87 1.72 5.29
CA MET A 54 -3.40 0.43 4.77
C MET A 54 -3.01 0.50 3.29
N ALA A 55 -3.79 1.20 2.47
CA ALA A 55 -3.46 1.41 1.06
C ALA A 55 -2.15 2.20 0.90
N ALA A 56 -1.95 3.25 1.69
CA ALA A 56 -0.74 4.06 1.69
C ALA A 56 0.49 3.27 2.19
N ALA A 57 0.32 2.46 3.25
CA ALA A 57 1.39 1.68 3.86
C ALA A 57 2.11 0.76 2.85
N TRP A 58 1.38 0.20 1.86
CA TRP A 58 2.00 -0.62 0.83
C TRP A 58 3.09 0.14 0.06
N GLN A 59 2.84 1.41 -0.28
CA GLN A 59 3.76 2.26 -1.05
C GLN A 59 4.84 2.88 -0.16
N ASP A 60 4.49 3.22 1.08
CA ASP A 60 5.40 3.86 2.01
C ASP A 60 6.49 2.91 2.52
N ILE A 61 6.18 1.63 2.75
CA ILE A 61 7.14 0.65 3.26
C ILE A 61 8.36 0.49 2.31
N PRO A 62 8.21 0.24 1.00
CA PRO A 62 9.34 0.21 0.06
C PRO A 62 10.19 1.49 0.08
N ARG A 63 9.55 2.66 0.15
CA ARG A 63 10.26 3.96 0.21
C ARG A 63 11.08 4.10 1.48
N LEU A 64 10.51 3.72 2.62
CA LEU A 64 11.19 3.73 3.91
C LEU A 64 12.38 2.75 3.93
N ILE A 65 12.22 1.54 3.38
CA ILE A 65 13.31 0.57 3.29
C ILE A 65 14.44 1.10 2.41
N ALA A 66 14.11 1.67 1.25
CA ALA A 66 15.09 2.28 0.35
C ALA A 66 15.86 3.40 1.06
N GLU A 67 15.16 4.23 1.82
CA GLU A 67 15.77 5.32 2.57
C GLU A 67 16.69 4.81 3.69
N VAL A 68 16.28 3.80 4.45
CA VAL A 68 17.14 3.15 5.47
C VAL A 68 18.41 2.58 4.84
N ARG A 69 18.31 1.92 3.68
CA ARG A 69 19.47 1.41 2.94
C ARG A 69 20.40 2.55 2.52
N ARG A 70 19.84 3.64 1.98
CA ARG A 70 20.61 4.82 1.55
C ARG A 70 21.39 5.43 2.71
N LEU A 71 20.73 5.67 3.84
CA LEU A 71 21.33 6.23 5.04
C LEU A 71 22.45 5.34 5.60
N ARG A 72 22.22 4.03 5.66
CA ARG A 72 23.25 3.06 6.09
C ARG A 72 24.47 3.09 5.17
N GLY A 73 24.27 3.20 3.86
CA GLY A 73 25.37 3.32 2.90
C GLY A 73 26.18 4.61 3.06
N LEU A 74 25.54 5.73 3.43
CA LEU A 74 26.25 6.98 3.72
C LEU A 74 27.07 6.89 5.01
N LEU A 75 26.49 6.27 6.05
CA LEU A 75 27.17 6.06 7.32
C LEU A 75 28.37 5.12 7.20
N SER A 76 28.29 4.08 6.35
CA SER A 76 29.42 3.16 6.12
C SER A 76 30.56 3.77 5.31
N ARG A 77 30.28 4.80 4.47
CA ARG A 77 31.30 5.52 3.70
C ARG A 77 31.97 6.66 4.48
N SER A 78 31.40 7.04 5.61
CA SER A 78 31.91 8.11 6.49
C SER A 78 32.74 7.57 7.66
N LYS A 79 32.94 6.25 7.71
CA LYS A 79 33.90 5.55 8.58
C LYS A 79 35.10 5.14 7.76
#